data_AF-A0A1R4HQ31-F1
#
_entry.id   AF-A0A1R4HQ31-F1
#
_cell.length_a   1.000
_cell.length_b   1.000
_cell.length_c   1.000
_cell.angle_alpha   90.00
_cell.angle_beta   90.00
_cell.angle_gamma   90.00
#
_symmetry.space_group_name_H-M   'P 1'
#
loop_
_entity.id
_entity.type
_entity.pdbx_description
1 polymer ?
#
loop_
_entity_poly.entity_id
_entity_poly.type
_entity_poly.pdbx_seq_one_letter_code
_entity_poly.pdbx_strand_id
1 'polypeptide(L)'
;MSEATADEEPRARLNTVAGALIRAYRGLCEHPLETVSPPWCLSCDQIIEVLDMIRCTADSEFEASALCGHFQRELRAFRSPPRTPAHGAPWAGLRA
;
A
#
# COMPACT_ATOMS: atom_id res chain seq x y z
N MET A 1 8.01 34.55 6.27
CA MET A 1 7.25 33.34 5.93
C MET A 1 8.20 32.46 5.14
N SER A 2 8.66 31.35 5.72
CA SER A 2 9.72 30.52 5.13
C SER A 2 9.12 29.51 4.17
N GLU A 3 9.44 29.65 2.88
CA GLU A 3 9.21 28.65 1.84
C GLU A 3 10.08 27.42 2.13
N ALA A 4 9.51 26.44 2.85
CA ALA A 4 10.13 25.16 3.11
C ALA A 4 9.58 24.11 2.13
N THR A 5 9.94 24.20 0.85
CA THR A 5 9.54 23.19 -0.14
C THR A 5 10.60 22.96 -1.20
N ALA A 6 11.74 22.38 -0.84
CA ALA A 6 12.64 21.69 -1.76
C ALA A 6 13.60 20.83 -0.94
N ASP A 7 13.80 19.57 -1.33
CA ASP A 7 14.75 18.64 -0.70
C ASP A 7 14.42 18.09 0.70
N GLU A 8 13.22 17.54 0.89
CA GLU A 8 13.16 16.37 1.79
C GLU A 8 14.02 15.25 1.17
N GLU A 9 15.03 14.79 1.93
CA GLU A 9 15.91 13.66 1.59
C GLU A 9 15.06 12.49 1.06
N PRO A 10 15.43 11.82 -0.05
CA PRO A 10 14.64 10.74 -0.66
C PRO A 10 14.17 9.68 0.34
N ARG A 11 14.98 9.41 1.36
CA ARG A 11 14.65 8.51 2.48
C ARG A 11 13.54 9.04 3.39
N ALA A 12 13.53 10.32 3.72
CA ALA A 12 12.49 10.93 4.54
C ALA A 12 11.12 10.84 3.84
N ARG A 13 11.11 11.09 2.52
CA ARG A 13 9.90 10.92 1.69
C ARG A 13 9.45 9.47 1.64
N LEU A 14 10.37 8.54 1.40
CA LEU A 14 10.07 7.10 1.39
C LEU A 14 9.41 6.67 2.72
N ASN A 15 9.99 7.03 3.86
CA ASN A 15 9.46 6.67 5.18
C ASN A 15 8.07 7.25 5.43
N THR A 16 7.83 8.51 5.03
CA THR A 16 6.52 9.15 5.12
C THR A 16 5.47 8.42 4.29
N VAL A 17 5.79 8.09 3.03
CA VAL A 17 4.89 7.38 2.12
C VAL A 17 4.64 5.94 2.62
N ALA A 18 5.67 5.23 3.05
CA ALA A 18 5.56 3.90 3.63
C ALA A 18 4.66 3.90 4.88
N GLY A 19 4.81 4.88 5.77
CA GLY A 19 3.97 5.00 6.96
C GLY A 19 2.50 5.28 6.64
N ALA A 20 2.20 5.94 5.51
CA ALA A 20 0.83 6.08 5.02
C ALA A 20 0.30 4.76 4.44
N LEU A 21 1.12 4.03 3.69
CA LEU A 21 0.77 2.76 3.07
C LEU A 21 0.51 1.66 4.11
N ILE A 22 1.37 1.54 5.14
CA ILE A 22 1.18 0.64 6.27
C ILE A 22 -0.15 0.94 6.99
N ARG A 23 -0.49 2.23 7.18
CA ARG A 23 -1.78 2.61 7.78
C ARG A 23 -2.96 2.22 6.92
N ALA A 24 -2.85 2.32 5.60
CA ALA A 24 -3.89 1.86 4.68
C ALA A 24 -4.08 0.33 4.76
N TYR A 25 -2.99 -0.44 4.72
CA TYR A 25 -3.04 -1.90 4.88
C TYR A 25 -3.63 -2.32 6.23
N ARG A 26 -3.26 -1.63 7.33
CA ARG A 26 -3.86 -1.87 8.65
C ARG A 26 -5.35 -1.58 8.68
N GLY A 27 -5.82 -0.57 7.95
CA GLY A 27 -7.25 -0.26 7.84
C GLY A 27 -8.05 -1.35 7.11
N LEU A 28 -7.38 -2.20 6.33
CA LEU A 28 -7.97 -3.36 5.66
C LEU A 28 -7.78 -4.66 6.42
N CYS A 29 -6.99 -4.66 7.50
CA CYS A 29 -6.89 -5.80 8.38
C CYS A 29 -8.17 -5.89 9.23
N GLU A 30 -9.11 -6.74 8.82
CA GLU A 30 -10.24 -7.11 9.66
C GLU A 30 -9.81 -8.26 10.58
N HIS A 31 -9.12 -7.92 11.68
CA HIS A 31 -8.80 -8.89 12.72
C HIS A 31 -9.87 -8.81 13.82
N PRO A 32 -10.80 -9.77 13.91
CA PRO A 32 -11.65 -9.87 15.09
C PRO A 32 -10.75 -10.05 16.31
N LEU A 33 -10.96 -9.22 17.34
CA LEU A 33 -10.10 -9.05 18.53
C LEU A 33 -9.91 -10.32 19.39
N GLU A 34 -10.39 -11.48 18.98
CA GLU A 34 -10.53 -12.65 19.85
C GLU A 34 -10.21 -13.97 19.13
N THR A 35 -8.97 -14.16 18.67
CA THR A 35 -8.41 -15.51 18.58
C THR A 35 -6.91 -15.48 18.88
N VAL A 36 -6.51 -16.43 19.72
CA VAL A 36 -5.13 -16.76 20.07
C VAL A 36 -4.36 -17.01 18.77
N SER A 37 -3.52 -16.04 18.39
CA SER A 37 -2.82 -15.91 17.10
C SER A 37 -3.72 -15.50 15.92
N PRO A 38 -3.65 -14.25 15.42
CA PRO A 38 -4.43 -13.87 14.25
C PRO A 38 -3.91 -14.64 13.04
N PRO A 39 -4.78 -15.21 12.18
CA PRO A 39 -4.34 -15.66 10.86
C PRO A 39 -3.73 -14.44 10.17
N TRP A 40 -2.47 -14.55 9.73
CA TRP A 40 -1.85 -13.49 8.95
C TRP A 40 -2.72 -13.28 7.71
N CYS A 41 -3.44 -12.16 7.65
CA CYS A 41 -4.21 -11.81 6.48
C CYS A 41 -3.26 -11.25 5.41
N LEU A 42 -3.70 -11.25 4.16
CA LEU A 42 -2.93 -10.71 3.04
C LEU A 42 -2.39 -9.30 3.33
N SER A 43 -3.17 -8.44 3.99
CA SER A 43 -2.74 -7.08 4.36
C SER A 43 -1.60 -7.07 5.39
N CYS A 44 -1.48 -8.08 6.25
CA CYS A 44 -0.35 -8.21 7.17
C CYS A 44 0.94 -8.60 6.45
N ASP A 45 0.86 -9.52 5.48
CA ASP A 45 2.00 -9.87 4.64
C ASP A 45 2.49 -8.64 3.86
N GLN A 46 1.56 -7.86 3.29
CA GLN A 46 1.90 -6.61 2.61
C GLN A 46 2.59 -5.57 3.51
N ILE A 47 2.21 -5.50 4.80
CA ILE A 47 2.92 -4.63 5.76
C ILE A 47 4.36 -5.12 5.98
N ILE A 48 4.57 -6.44 6.12
CA ILE A 48 5.89 -7.02 6.31
C ILE A 48 6.76 -6.75 5.07
N GLU A 49 6.22 -6.97 3.87
CA GLU A 49 6.91 -6.69 2.61
C GLU A 49 7.33 -5.22 2.50
N VAL A 50 6.46 -4.27 2.86
CA VAL A 50 6.81 -2.84 2.90
C VAL A 50 7.96 -2.56 3.86
N LEU A 51 7.93 -3.15 5.05
CA LEU A 51 9.00 -2.98 6.05
C LEU A 51 10.33 -3.56 5.58
N ASP A 52 10.32 -4.75 4.98
CA ASP A 52 11.52 -5.39 4.45
C ASP A 52 12.10 -4.64 3.25
N MET A 53 11.24 -4.15 2.34
CA MET A 53 11.70 -3.31 1.22
C MET A 53 12.40 -2.03 1.71
N ILE A 54 11.87 -1.35 2.72
CA ILE A 54 12.52 -0.14 3.29
C ILE A 54 13.89 -0.49 3.87
N ARG A 55 14.00 -1.60 4.60
CA ARG A 55 15.27 -2.06 5.19
C ARG A 55 16.32 -2.33 4.12
N CYS A 56 15.93 -2.92 2.99
CA CYS A 56 16.84 -3.21 1.88
C CYS A 56 17.29 -1.95 1.12
N THR A 57 16.52 -0.87 1.14
CA THR A 57 16.85 0.39 0.43
C THR A 57 17.69 1.39 1.22
N ALA A 58 18.25 1.00 2.37
CA ALA A 58 18.92 1.91 3.30
C ALA A 58 20.10 2.69 2.67
N ASP A 59 20.80 2.07 1.72
CA ASP A 59 22.09 2.57 1.22
C ASP A 59 22.03 3.24 -0.16
N SER A 60 20.86 3.29 -0.81
CA SER A 60 20.72 3.80 -2.18
C SER A 60 19.59 4.83 -2.33
N GLU A 61 19.96 6.09 -2.61
CA GLU A 61 19.00 7.16 -2.88
C GLU A 61 18.15 6.90 -4.13
N PHE A 62 18.73 6.24 -5.13
CA PHE A 62 18.02 5.84 -6.34
C PHE A 62 16.94 4.80 -6.03
N GLU A 63 17.29 3.77 -5.26
CA GLU A 63 16.32 2.75 -4.86
C GLU A 63 15.25 3.32 -3.94
N ALA A 64 15.62 4.21 -3.01
CA ALA A 64 14.68 4.91 -2.15
C ALA A 64 13.67 5.74 -2.97
N SER A 65 14.14 6.43 -4.02
CA SER A 65 13.29 7.20 -4.93
C SER A 65 12.36 6.30 -5.76
N ALA A 66 12.88 5.20 -6.29
CA ALA A 66 12.09 4.23 -7.06
C ALA A 66 11.00 3.56 -6.20
N LEU A 67 11.36 3.16 -4.98
CA LEU A 67 10.44 2.55 -4.02
C LEU A 67 9.38 3.55 -3.54
N CYS A 68 9.76 4.80 -3.32
CA CYS A 68 8.83 5.87 -3.00
C CYS A 68 7.78 6.05 -4.12
N GLY A 69 8.22 6.06 -5.39
CA GLY A 69 7.31 6.11 -6.54
C GLY A 69 6.39 4.88 -6.64
N HIS A 70 6.87 3.70 -6.27
CA HIS A 70 6.07 2.48 -6.18
C HIS A 70 4.99 2.58 -5.09
N PHE A 71 5.35 2.90 -3.85
CA PHE A 71 4.39 3.04 -2.75
C PHE A 71 3.35 4.15 -3.00
N GLN A 72 3.74 5.25 -3.66
CA GLN A 72 2.79 6.27 -4.09
C GLN A 72 1.77 5.77 -5.12
N ARG A 73 2.14 4.82 -5.99
CA ARG A 73 1.18 4.19 -6.91
C ARG A 73 0.21 3.29 -6.16
N GLU A 74 0.70 2.49 -5.21
CA GLU A 74 -0.17 1.65 -4.37
C GLU A 74 -1.15 2.45 -3.53
N LEU A 75 -0.67 3.52 -2.87
CA LEU A 75 -1.54 4.45 -2.14
C LEU A 75 -2.63 5.08 -3.01
N ARG A 76 -2.33 5.37 -4.28
CA ARG A 76 -3.33 5.85 -5.24
C ARG A 76 -4.33 4.77 -5.62
N ALA A 77 -3.93 3.50 -5.66
CA ALA A 77 -4.84 2.39 -5.89
C ALA A 77 -5.87 2.26 -4.75
N PHE A 78 -5.46 2.44 -3.48
CA PHE A 78 -6.38 2.47 -2.34
C PHE A 78 -7.41 3.59 -2.38
N ARG A 79 -7.03 4.76 -2.90
CA ARG A 79 -7.90 5.94 -3.00
C ARG A 79 -8.79 5.93 -4.24
N SER A 80 -8.45 5.10 -5.21
CA SER A 80 -9.29 4.94 -6.39
C SER A 80 -10.47 4.07 -6.00
N PRO A 81 -11.73 4.46 -6.27
CA PRO A 81 -12.83 3.51 -6.18
C PRO A 81 -12.45 2.30 -7.03
N PRO A 82 -12.85 1.07 -6.64
CA PRO A 82 -12.61 -0.09 -7.47
C PRO A 82 -13.11 0.28 -8.86
N ARG A 83 -12.20 0.24 -9.85
CA ARG A 83 -12.64 0.23 -11.25
C ARG A 83 -13.41 -1.06 -11.37
N THR A 84 -14.71 -1.00 -11.15
CA THR A 84 -15.61 -2.11 -11.40
C THR A 84 -15.28 -2.55 -12.82
N PRO A 85 -14.81 -3.79 -13.05
CA PRO A 85 -14.95 -4.32 -14.38
C PRO A 85 -16.45 -4.33 -14.63
N ALA A 86 -16.91 -3.45 -15.52
CA ALA A 86 -18.27 -3.48 -16.05
C ALA A 86 -18.42 -4.71 -16.96
N HIS A 87 -18.20 -5.92 -16.42
CA HIS A 87 -18.40 -7.19 -17.11
C HIS A 87 -18.93 -8.21 -16.11
N GLY A 88 -20.13 -7.91 -15.63
CA GLY A 88 -21.01 -8.82 -14.91
C GLY A 88 -22.44 -8.59 -15.39
N ALA A 89 -22.66 -8.55 -16.71
CA ALA A 89 -23.99 -8.78 -17.27
C ALA A 89 -24.15 -10.30 -17.46
N PRO A 90 -25.20 -10.90 -16.87
CA PRO A 90 -25.29 -12.33 -16.63
C PRO A 90 -25.70 -13.08 -17.91
N TRP A 91 -24.95 -14.11 -18.27
CA TRP A 91 -25.42 -15.18 -19.16
C TRP A 91 -26.41 -16.10 -18.41
N ALA A 92 -27.37 -15.52 -17.70
CA ALA A 92 -28.53 -16.22 -17.17
C ALA A 92 -29.62 -16.20 -18.25
N GLY A 93 -29.53 -17.13 -19.20
CA GLY A 93 -30.59 -17.27 -20.22
C GLY A 93 -30.20 -18.08 -21.44
N LEU A 94 -29.94 -19.38 -21.27
CA LEU A 94 -30.13 -20.38 -22.33
C LEU A 94 -30.35 -21.75 -21.67
N ARG A 95 -31.56 -21.90 -21.11
CA ARG A 95 -32.28 -23.17 -21.11
C ARG A 95 -33.39 -23.03 -22.17
N ALA A 96 -33.21 -23.71 -23.29
CA ALA A 96 -34.26 -24.33 -24.10
C ALA A 96 -33.58 -25.41 -24.94
#